data_AF-A0A391PU95-F1
#
_entry.id   AF-A0A391PU95-F1
#
_cell.length_a   1.000
_cell.length_b   1.000
_cell.length_c   1.000
_cell.angle_alpha   90.00
_cell.angle_beta   90.00
_cell.angle_gamma   90.00
#
_symmetry.space_group_name_H-M   'P 1'
#
loop_
_entity.id
_entity.type
_entity.pdbx_description
1 polymer ?
#
loop_
_entity_poly.entity_id
_entity_poly.type
_entity_poly.pdbx_seq_one_letter_code
_entity_poly.pdbx_strand_id
1 'polypeptide(L)'
;MSEPLRVTPAELHAAANDLDDHARSFASAHESAQSNAAGANLGSGLASAALAGMLEVTEDHSVEAATKFAHHSEAHRGAAQAYTAADASGAQHIDSSGI
;
A
#
# COMPACT_ATOMS: atom_id res chain seq x y z
N MET A 1 28.54 20.81 -1.32
CA MET A 1 27.29 20.82 -2.10
C MET A 1 26.61 19.50 -1.82
N SER A 2 25.50 19.50 -1.08
CA SER A 2 24.72 18.28 -0.85
C SER A 2 24.01 17.89 -2.14
N GLU A 3 24.08 16.61 -2.50
CA GLU A 3 23.40 16.09 -3.68
C GLU A 3 21.89 16.28 -3.52
N PRO A 4 21.18 16.86 -4.51
CA PRO A 4 19.75 17.08 -4.40
C PRO A 4 19.02 15.74 -4.26
N LEU A 5 18.03 15.71 -3.36
CA LEU A 5 17.17 14.55 -3.19
C LEU A 5 16.52 14.17 -4.52
N ARG A 6 16.60 12.89 -4.89
CA ARG A 6 15.93 12.39 -6.11
C ARG A 6 14.41 12.33 -5.99
N VAL A 7 13.89 12.33 -4.75
CA VAL A 7 12.48 12.36 -4.39
C VAL A 7 12.32 13.17 -3.11
N THR A 8 11.34 14.06 -3.07
CA THR A 8 11.03 14.90 -1.90
C THR A 8 10.17 14.17 -0.86
N PRO A 9 10.20 14.56 0.42
CA PRO A 9 9.28 14.02 1.43
C PRO A 9 7.80 14.16 1.06
N ALA A 10 7.43 15.25 0.36
CA ALA A 10 6.08 15.49 -0.11
C ALA A 10 5.64 14.45 -1.17
N GLU A 11 6.52 14.12 -2.12
CA GLU A 11 6.26 13.08 -3.13
C GLU A 11 6.12 11.69 -2.50
N LEU A 12 6.90 11.38 -1.45
CA LEU A 12 6.76 10.13 -0.70
C LEU A 12 5.43 10.06 0.05
N HIS A 13 4.99 11.16 0.66
CA HIS A 13 3.67 11.20 1.30
C HIS A 13 2.53 11.07 0.29
N ALA A 14 2.64 11.70 -0.87
CA ALA A 14 1.67 11.54 -1.96
C ALA A 14 1.60 10.08 -2.42
N ALA A 15 2.75 9.44 -2.67
CA ALA A 15 2.80 8.03 -3.05
C ALA A 15 2.19 7.08 -1.99
N ALA A 16 2.41 7.37 -0.70
CA ALA A 16 1.79 6.59 0.38
C ALA A 16 0.26 6.73 0.37
N ASN A 17 -0.26 7.94 0.14
CA ASN A 17 -1.70 8.17 0.05
C ASN A 17 -2.31 7.49 -1.19
N ASP A 18 -1.63 7.57 -2.34
CA ASP A 18 -2.07 6.88 -3.56
C ASP A 18 -2.13 5.36 -3.35
N LEU A 19 -1.16 4.79 -2.62
CA LEU A 19 -1.18 3.37 -2.26
C LEU A 19 -2.37 3.02 -1.35
N ASP A 20 -2.70 3.88 -0.39
CA ASP A 20 -3.88 3.67 0.47
C ASP A 20 -5.19 3.78 -0.31
N ASP A 21 -5.26 4.71 -1.25
CA ASP A 21 -6.42 4.89 -2.14
C ASP A 21 -6.60 3.67 -3.06
N HIS A 22 -5.51 3.18 -3.65
CA HIS A 22 -5.52 1.94 -4.42
C HIS A 22 -5.91 0.73 -3.57
N ALA A 23 -5.43 0.63 -2.34
CA ALA A 23 -5.81 -0.45 -1.42
C ALA A 23 -7.32 -0.45 -1.14
N ARG A 24 -7.92 0.72 -0.90
CA ARG A 24 -9.37 0.85 -0.69
C ARG A 24 -10.15 0.49 -1.96
N SER A 25 -9.72 0.97 -3.12
CA SER A 25 -10.36 0.63 -4.39
C SER A 25 -10.27 -0.87 -4.69
N PHE A 26 -9.12 -1.49 -4.41
CA PHE A 26 -8.93 -2.93 -4.55
C PHE A 26 -9.87 -3.71 -3.64
N ALA A 27 -9.95 -3.35 -2.36
CA ALA A 27 -10.82 -4.01 -1.39
C ALA A 27 -12.30 -3.96 -1.82
N SER A 28 -12.80 -2.79 -2.21
CA SER A 28 -14.19 -2.66 -2.69
C SER A 28 -14.46 -3.45 -3.97
N ALA A 29 -13.49 -3.49 -4.90
CA ALA A 29 -13.63 -4.28 -6.13
C ALA A 29 -13.60 -5.79 -5.84
N HIS A 30 -12.74 -6.21 -4.91
CA HIS A 30 -12.64 -7.59 -4.44
C HIS A 30 -13.94 -8.06 -3.75
N GLU A 31 -14.46 -7.29 -2.79
CA GLU A 31 -15.74 -7.60 -2.12
C GLU A 31 -16.90 -7.71 -3.13
N SER A 32 -16.94 -6.80 -4.12
CA SER A 32 -17.95 -6.83 -5.18
C SER A 32 -17.82 -8.09 -6.04
N ALA A 33 -16.60 -8.47 -6.43
CA ALA A 33 -16.35 -9.68 -7.20
C ALA A 33 -16.70 -10.94 -6.41
N GLN A 34 -16.33 -10.98 -5.13
CA GLN A 34 -16.61 -12.08 -4.21
C GLN A 34 -18.13 -12.27 -4.04
N SER A 35 -18.87 -11.18 -3.83
CA SER A 35 -20.33 -11.21 -3.71
C SER A 35 -21.00 -11.71 -5.00
N ASN A 36 -20.56 -11.21 -6.16
CA ASN A 36 -21.09 -11.64 -7.45
C ASN A 36 -20.82 -13.13 -7.72
N ALA A 37 -19.62 -13.60 -7.39
CA ALA A 37 -19.24 -14.99 -7.58
C ALA A 37 -19.95 -15.92 -6.59
N ALA A 38 -20.08 -15.54 -5.32
CA ALA A 38 -20.87 -16.30 -4.33
C ALA A 38 -22.37 -16.37 -4.68
N GLY A 39 -22.89 -15.36 -5.37
CA GLY A 39 -24.27 -15.34 -5.89
C GLY A 39 -24.50 -16.19 -7.14
N ALA A 40 -23.45 -16.76 -7.73
CA ALA A 40 -23.59 -17.57 -8.94
C ALA A 40 -24.31 -18.91 -8.65
N ASN A 41 -25.48 -19.11 -9.25
CA ASN A 41 -26.22 -20.35 -9.11
C ASN A 41 -25.67 -21.44 -10.05
N LEU A 42 -24.61 -22.13 -9.60
CA LEU A 42 -23.99 -23.24 -10.32
C LEU A 42 -24.69 -24.60 -10.09
N GLY A 43 -25.73 -24.65 -9.26
CA GLY A 43 -26.35 -25.89 -8.82
C GLY A 43 -25.43 -26.75 -7.94
N SER A 44 -25.84 -27.98 -7.63
CA SER A 44 -25.04 -28.92 -6.84
C SER A 44 -24.01 -29.66 -7.70
N GLY A 45 -22.76 -29.79 -7.22
CA GLY A 45 -21.76 -30.66 -7.84
C GLY A 45 -20.34 -30.07 -7.85
N LEU A 46 -19.46 -30.68 -8.65
CA LEU A 46 -18.04 -30.33 -8.74
C LEU A 46 -17.79 -28.86 -9.08
N ALA A 47 -18.63 -28.25 -9.92
CA ALA A 47 -18.51 -26.84 -10.29
C ALA A 47 -18.74 -25.90 -9.09
N SER A 48 -19.73 -26.20 -8.24
CA SER A 48 -19.99 -25.43 -7.02
C SER A 48 -18.88 -25.61 -5.98
N ALA A 49 -18.36 -26.83 -5.82
CA ALA A 49 -17.23 -27.08 -4.92
C ALA A 49 -15.94 -26.39 -5.40
N ALA A 50 -15.66 -26.42 -6.71
CA ALA A 50 -14.52 -25.72 -7.29
C ALA A 50 -14.63 -24.20 -7.15
N LEU A 51 -15.83 -23.64 -7.33
CA LEU A 51 -16.09 -22.22 -7.09
C LEU A 51 -15.80 -21.85 -5.62
N ALA A 52 -16.31 -22.61 -4.66
CA ALA A 52 -16.06 -22.35 -3.24
C ALA A 52 -14.55 -22.37 -2.90
N GLY A 53 -13.80 -23.34 -3.41
CA GLY A 53 -12.34 -23.38 -3.21
C GLY A 53 -11.62 -22.22 -3.90
N MET A 54 -12.07 -21.78 -5.08
CA MET A 54 -11.50 -20.61 -5.75
C MET A 54 -11.76 -19.34 -4.93
N LEU A 55 -12.96 -19.19 -4.37
CA LEU A 55 -13.34 -18.05 -3.52
C LEU A 55 -12.46 -17.95 -2.28
N GLU A 56 -12.11 -19.07 -1.65
CA GLU A 56 -11.20 -19.12 -0.50
C GLU A 56 -9.78 -18.66 -0.88
N VAL A 57 -9.24 -19.18 -1.99
CA VAL A 57 -7.92 -18.75 -2.49
C VAL A 57 -7.89 -17.26 -2.84
N THR A 58 -8.97 -16.72 -3.41
CA THR A 58 -9.04 -15.29 -3.71
C THR A 58 -9.14 -14.41 -2.46
N GLU A 59 -9.77 -14.89 -1.38
CA GLU A 59 -9.74 -14.21 -0.08
C GLU A 59 -8.31 -14.14 0.47
N ASP A 60 -7.56 -15.24 0.45
CA ASP A 60 -6.17 -15.26 0.91
C ASP A 60 -5.30 -14.29 0.12
N HIS A 61 -5.45 -14.25 -1.21
CA HIS A 61 -4.74 -13.28 -2.04
C HIS A 61 -5.11 -11.82 -1.73
N SER A 62 -6.36 -11.56 -1.33
CA SER A 62 -6.79 -10.22 -0.94
C SER A 62 -6.10 -9.73 0.34
N VAL A 63 -5.89 -10.63 1.31
CA VAL A 63 -5.14 -10.36 2.54
C VAL A 63 -3.66 -10.09 2.25
N GLU A 64 -3.07 -10.89 1.35
CA GLU A 64 -1.69 -10.67 0.90
C GLU A 64 -1.53 -9.31 0.21
N ALA A 65 -2.48 -8.94 -0.66
CA ALA A 65 -2.49 -7.65 -1.34
C ALA A 65 -2.60 -6.49 -0.33
N ALA A 66 -3.52 -6.57 0.63
CA ALA A 66 -3.70 -5.57 1.68
C ALA A 66 -2.41 -5.38 2.51
N THR A 67 -1.74 -6.48 2.84
CA THR A 67 -0.45 -6.47 3.56
C THR A 67 0.63 -5.74 2.75
N LYS A 68 0.72 -6.00 1.45
CA LYS A 68 1.70 -5.34 0.56
C LYS A 68 1.45 -3.84 0.43
N PHE A 69 0.18 -3.42 0.28
CA PHE A 69 -0.17 -2.01 0.22
C PHE A 69 0.22 -1.29 1.52
N ALA A 70 -0.14 -1.86 2.67
CA ALA A 70 0.20 -1.30 3.97
C ALA A 70 1.71 -1.17 4.16
N HIS A 71 2.47 -2.23 3.86
CA HIS A 71 3.93 -2.23 3.96
C HIS A 71 4.57 -1.14 3.10
N HIS A 72 4.14 -0.99 1.83
CA HIS A 72 4.71 0.04 0.96
C HIS A 72 4.32 1.45 1.37
N SER A 73 3.07 1.67 1.76
CA SER A 73 2.58 2.95 2.26
C SER A 73 3.35 3.39 3.52
N GLU A 74 3.58 2.48 4.46
CA GLU A 74 4.39 2.73 5.65
C GLU A 74 5.87 2.99 5.31
N ALA A 75 6.46 2.22 4.39
CA ALA A 75 7.84 2.43 3.95
C ALA A 75 8.04 3.82 3.33
N HIS A 76 7.09 4.31 2.53
CA HIS A 76 7.12 5.66 1.97
C HIS A 76 7.04 6.73 3.07
N ARG A 77 6.15 6.56 4.06
CA ARG A 77 6.06 7.47 5.22
C ARG A 77 7.35 7.47 6.04
N GLY A 78 7.93 6.30 6.30
CA GLY A 78 9.20 6.16 7.01
C GLY A 78 10.34 6.86 6.28
N ALA A 79 10.42 6.70 4.95
CA ALA A 79 11.40 7.40 4.13
C ALA A 79 11.22 8.93 4.16
N ALA A 80 9.97 9.43 4.11
CA ALA A 80 9.68 10.86 4.20
C ALA A 80 10.14 11.46 5.54
N GLN A 81 9.89 10.74 6.64
CA GLN A 81 10.36 11.12 7.97
C GLN A 81 11.88 11.14 8.07
N ALA A 82 12.55 10.11 7.54
CA ALA A 82 14.00 10.02 7.54
C ALA A 82 14.66 11.18 6.77
N TYR A 83 14.13 11.53 5.59
CA TYR A 83 14.63 12.67 4.83
C TYR A 83 14.44 14.00 5.55
N THR A 84 13.27 14.21 6.17
CA THR A 84 12.99 15.43 6.95
C THR A 84 13.92 15.56 8.15
N ALA A 85 14.18 14.45 8.86
CA ALA A 85 15.08 14.45 10.01
C ALA A 85 16.54 14.70 9.60
N ALA A 86 16.99 14.09 8.50
CA ALA A 86 18.34 14.31 7.98
C ALA A 86 18.58 15.76 7.55
N ASP A 87 17.60 16.38 6.88
CA ASP A 87 17.65 17.79 6.49
C ASP A 87 17.73 18.72 7.72
N ALA A 88 16.89 18.47 8.72
CA ALA A 88 16.90 19.23 9.98
C ALA A 88 18.24 19.11 10.73
N SER A 89 18.81 17.90 10.82
CA SER A 89 20.13 17.70 11.44
C SER A 89 21.26 18.35 10.64
N GLY A 90 21.19 18.32 9.31
CA GLY A 90 22.15 19.03 8.45
C GLY A 90 22.09 20.54 8.64
N ALA A 91 20.88 21.12 8.70
CA ALA A 91 20.67 22.55 8.97
C ALA A 91 21.23 22.96 10.33
N GLN A 92 20.98 22.18 11.38
CA GLN A 92 21.53 22.44 12.72
C GLN A 92 23.06 22.42 12.73
N HIS A 93 23.69 21.51 11.98
CA HIS A 93 25.16 21.43 11.90
C HIS A 93 25.78 22.63 11.16
N ILE A 94 25.06 23.20 10.19
CA ILE A 94 25.47 24.43 9.49
C ILE A 94 25.28 25.63 10.41
N ASP A 95 24.16 25.74 11.13
CA ASP A 95 23.92 26.82 12.09
C ASP A 95 24.92 26.79 13.27
N SER A 96 25.39 25.59 13.66
CA SER A 96 26.41 25.45 14.70
C SER A 96 27.86 25.47 14.18
N SER A 97 28.06 25.44 12.86
CA SER A 97 29.36 25.65 12.21
C SER A 97 29.48 27.02 11.54
N GLY A 98 28.40 27.82 11.56
CA GLY A 98 28.40 29.21 11.18
C GLY A 98 28.81 30.07 12.37
N ILE A 99 30.01 30.66 12.26
CA ILE A 99 30.68 31.62 13.16
C ILE A 99 31.27 31.05 14.46
#